data_AF-A0A926CJ93-F1
#
_entry.id   AF-A0A926CJ93-F1
#
_cell.length_a   1.000
_cell.length_b   1.000
_cell.length_c   1.000
_cell.angle_alpha   90.00
_cell.angle_beta   90.00
_cell.angle_gamma   90.00
#
_symmetry.space_group_name_H-M   'P 1'
#
loop_
_entity.id
_entity.type
_entity.pdbx_description
1 polymer ?
#
loop_
_entity_poly.entity_id
_entity_poly.type
_entity_poly.pdbx_seq_one_letter_code
_entity_poly.pdbx_strand_id
1 'polypeptide(L)'
;VSVLVRTSSPPEGLVGSVATTVKTLAPDTFAEVQLLKNGFRRKLENAQKGALAISVSGSIAHLLACLGIVGVVAYAVSQRTKEIGIRMALGAQSSDVLSVVLRQFSIPVIAGLLVGVGGAASLSQLLRGQLYGISNFDPTTYIAAIALFIVTVILAALLPARRALRIDPLRALRYE
;
A
#
# COMPACT_ATOMS: atom_id res chain seq x y z
N VAL A 1 -18.63 6.35 32.65
CA VAL A 1 -19.96 6.83 32.22
C VAL A 1 -19.75 8.10 31.40
N SER A 2 -20.28 8.18 30.19
CA SER A 2 -20.20 9.39 29.34
C SER A 2 -21.55 10.10 29.38
N VAL A 3 -21.56 11.37 29.80
CA VAL A 3 -22.76 12.20 29.82
C VAL A 3 -22.61 13.28 28.75
N LEU A 4 -23.52 13.34 27.79
CA LEU A 4 -23.58 14.43 26.81
C LEU A 4 -24.51 15.53 27.32
N VAL A 5 -24.01 16.77 27.36
CA VAL A 5 -24.80 17.94 27.74
C VAL A 5 -24.91 18.87 26.54
N ARG A 6 -26.14 19.20 26.13
CA ARG A 6 -26.42 20.14 25.04
C ARG A 6 -26.71 21.52 25.62
N THR A 7 -26.03 22.55 25.12
CA THR A 7 -26.21 23.94 25.58
C THR A 7 -26.74 24.80 24.44
N SER A 8 -27.59 25.77 24.76
CA SER A 8 -28.08 26.81 23.83
C SER A 8 -27.12 28.01 23.72
N SER A 9 -26.20 28.16 24.68
CA SER A 9 -25.20 29.23 24.77
C SER A 9 -23.80 28.74 24.37
N PRO A 10 -22.85 29.65 24.05
CA PRO A 10 -21.49 29.28 23.67
C PRO A 10 -20.84 28.34 24.71
N PRO A 11 -20.49 27.10 24.32
CA PRO A 11 -20.05 26.07 25.26
C PRO A 11 -18.68 26.34 25.88
N GLU A 12 -17.90 27.27 25.31
CA GLU A 12 -16.54 27.65 25.74
C GLU A 12 -16.52 28.25 27.15
N GLY A 13 -17.53 29.05 27.52
CA GLY A 13 -17.64 29.63 28.86
C GLY A 13 -18.28 28.69 29.90
N LEU A 14 -18.87 27.59 29.47
CA LEU A 14 -19.65 26.68 30.33
C LEU A 14 -18.83 25.50 30.87
N VAL A 15 -17.65 25.22 30.30
CA VAL A 15 -16.77 24.12 30.74
C VAL A 15 -16.42 24.23 32.22
N GLY A 16 -16.03 25.42 32.68
CA GLY A 16 -15.65 25.66 34.08
C GLY A 16 -16.82 25.50 35.06
N SER A 17 -18.02 25.95 34.67
CA SER A 17 -19.26 25.84 35.48
C SER A 17 -19.77 24.40 35.57
N VAL A 18 -19.68 23.65 34.47
CA VAL A 18 -20.02 22.22 34.46
C VAL A 18 -19.01 21.41 35.29
N ALA A 19 -17.71 21.68 35.14
CA ALA A 19 -16.66 20.99 35.91
C ALA A 19 -16.80 21.21 37.43
N THR A 20 -17.16 22.42 37.85
CA THR A 20 -17.42 22.72 39.27
C THR A 20 -18.67 22.02 39.79
N THR A 21 -19.75 21.99 39.01
CA THR A 21 -21.00 21.29 39.38
C THR A 21 -20.81 19.77 39.47
N VAL A 22 -19.99 19.19 38.59
CA VAL A 22 -19.69 17.75 38.67
C VAL A 22 -18.82 17.44 39.89
N LYS A 23 -17.87 18.32 40.22
CA LYS A 23 -17.01 18.16 41.40
C LYS A 23 -17.79 18.27 42.72
N THR A 24 -18.86 19.06 42.77
CA THR A 24 -19.73 19.14 43.95
C THR A 24 -20.66 17.93 44.09
N LEU A 25 -21.14 17.37 42.97
CA LEU A 25 -21.99 16.16 43.00
C LEU A 25 -21.19 14.85 43.20
N ALA A 26 -19.96 14.77 42.70
CA ALA A 26 -19.14 13.56 42.71
C ALA A 26 -17.65 13.87 42.93
N PRO A 27 -17.24 14.23 44.17
CA PRO A 27 -15.88 14.64 44.48
C PRO A 27 -14.80 13.57 44.24
N ASP A 28 -15.16 12.28 44.28
CA ASP A 28 -14.25 11.15 44.01
C ASP A 28 -14.03 10.84 42.52
N THR A 29 -14.70 11.57 41.61
CA THR A 29 -14.63 11.27 40.17
C THR A 29 -13.78 12.30 39.43
N PHE A 30 -12.76 11.83 38.71
CA PHE A 30 -12.01 12.66 37.77
C PHE A 30 -12.87 12.94 36.52
N ALA A 31 -13.63 14.03 36.55
CA ALA A 31 -14.48 14.45 35.45
C ALA A 31 -13.69 15.24 34.40
N GLU A 32 -13.41 14.60 33.27
CA GLU A 32 -12.81 15.28 32.12
C GLU A 32 -13.90 15.94 31.26
N VAL A 33 -14.13 17.24 31.47
CA VAL A 33 -15.11 18.00 30.68
C VAL A 33 -14.45 18.51 29.41
N GLN A 34 -14.79 17.92 28.27
CA GLN A 34 -14.32 18.38 26.96
C GLN A 34 -15.49 18.83 26.08
N LEU A 35 -15.28 19.93 25.35
CA LEU A 35 -16.18 20.27 24.26
C LEU A 35 -16.17 19.17 23.22
N LEU A 36 -17.36 18.72 22.81
CA LEU A 36 -17.52 17.72 21.75
C LEU A 36 -16.77 18.13 20.45
N LYS A 37 -16.77 19.44 20.14
CA LYS A 37 -16.03 20.05 19.02
C LYS A 37 -14.51 19.81 19.12
N ASN A 38 -13.92 19.92 20.31
CA ASN A 38 -12.49 19.72 20.53
C ASN A 38 -12.10 18.23 20.53
N GLY A 39 -12.98 17.37 21.05
CA GLY A 39 -12.79 15.92 20.98
C GLY A 39 -12.89 15.39 19.55
N PHE A 40 -13.88 15.86 18.78
CA PHE A 40 -14.06 15.51 17.38
C PHE A 40 -12.91 16.02 16.51
N ARG A 41 -12.50 17.28 16.69
CA ARG A 41 -11.35 17.86 15.97
C ARG A 41 -10.05 17.11 16.24
N ARG A 42 -9.75 16.75 17.50
CA ARG A 42 -8.58 15.92 17.84
C ARG A 42 -8.62 14.54 17.20
N LYS A 43 -9.80 13.90 17.15
CA LYS A 43 -9.97 12.62 16.46
C LYS A 43 -9.73 12.75 14.96
N LEU A 44 -10.24 13.81 14.33
CA LEU A 44 -9.97 14.09 12.90
C LEU A 44 -8.49 14.37 12.63
N GLU A 45 -7.84 15.21 13.42
CA GLU A 45 -6.42 15.55 13.27
C GLU A 45 -5.53 14.30 13.43
N ASN A 46 -5.84 13.43 14.41
CA ASN A 46 -5.12 12.17 14.59
C ASN A 46 -5.37 11.18 13.44
N ALA A 47 -6.61 11.09 12.95
CA ALA A 47 -6.93 10.25 11.80
C ALA A 47 -6.21 10.72 10.53
N GLN A 48 -6.16 12.03 10.28
CA GLN A 48 -5.42 12.61 9.14
C GLN A 48 -3.92 12.34 9.23
N LYS A 49 -3.31 12.51 10.41
CA LYS A 49 -1.89 12.18 10.62
C LYS A 49 -1.61 10.69 10.41
N GLY A 50 -2.48 9.82 10.93
CA GLY A 50 -2.39 8.38 10.73
C GLY A 50 -2.51 7.99 9.25
N ALA A 51 -3.48 8.57 8.54
CA ALA A 51 -3.67 8.34 7.11
C ALA A 51 -2.45 8.79 6.29
N LEU A 52 -1.85 9.94 6.63
CA LEU A 52 -0.63 10.43 5.98
C LEU A 52 0.54 9.46 6.20
N ALA A 53 0.76 9.02 7.45
CA ALA A 53 1.85 8.10 7.78
C ALA A 53 1.70 6.77 7.01
N ILE A 54 0.50 6.18 7.02
CA ILE A 54 0.20 4.94 6.28
C ILE A 54 0.39 5.14 4.77
N SER A 55 -0.04 6.28 4.22
CA SER A 55 0.10 6.59 2.79
C SER A 55 1.56 6.71 2.37
N VAL A 56 2.39 7.38 3.18
CA VAL A 56 3.83 7.50 2.92
C VAL A 56 4.52 6.14 3.04
N SER A 57 4.24 5.37 4.10
CA SER A 57 4.80 4.03 4.27
C SER A 57 4.40 3.08 3.15
N GLY A 58 3.13 3.10 2.74
CA GLY A 58 2.64 2.32 1.60
C GLY A 58 3.31 2.70 0.30
N SER A 59 3.53 4.01 0.07
CA SER A 59 4.26 4.49 -1.12
C SER A 59 5.71 4.02 -1.13
N ILE A 60 6.41 4.10 0.00
CA ILE A 60 7.79 3.60 0.13
C ILE A 60 7.84 2.09 -0.09
N ALA A 61 6.92 1.34 0.52
CA ALA A 61 6.83 -0.11 0.35
C ALA A 61 6.59 -0.48 -1.13
N HIS A 62 5.72 0.26 -1.82
CA HIS A 62 5.46 0.08 -3.25
C HIS A 62 6.71 0.36 -4.08
N LEU A 63 7.44 1.44 -3.82
CA LEU A 63 8.70 1.75 -4.49
C LEU A 63 9.76 0.67 -4.27
N LEU A 64 9.88 0.15 -3.04
CA LEU A 64 10.79 -0.96 -2.75
C LEU A 64 10.37 -2.24 -3.50
N ALA A 65 9.07 -2.52 -3.59
CA ALA A 65 8.57 -3.61 -4.40
C ALA A 65 8.93 -3.42 -5.89
N CYS A 66 8.79 -2.20 -6.45
CA CYS A 66 9.22 -1.89 -7.81
C CYS A 66 10.71 -2.23 -8.03
N LEU A 67 11.58 -1.75 -7.13
CA LEU A 67 13.01 -1.97 -7.21
C LEU A 67 13.37 -3.46 -7.10
N GLY A 68 12.72 -4.17 -6.17
CA GLY A 68 12.88 -5.61 -6.01
C GLY A 68 12.49 -6.39 -7.27
N ILE A 69 11.34 -6.08 -7.86
CA ILE A 69 10.88 -6.73 -9.10
C ILE A 69 11.85 -6.45 -10.24
N VAL A 70 12.29 -5.21 -10.44
CA VAL A 70 13.28 -4.87 -11.48
C VAL A 70 14.58 -5.64 -11.25
N GLY A 71 15.06 -5.73 -10.01
CA GLY A 71 16.28 -6.45 -9.67
C GLY A 71 16.18 -7.95 -9.94
N VAL A 72 15.10 -8.60 -9.47
CA VAL A 72 14.86 -10.03 -9.67
C VAL A 72 14.71 -10.38 -11.15
N VAL A 73 13.93 -9.58 -11.90
CA VAL A 73 13.75 -9.80 -13.34
C VAL A 73 15.05 -9.57 -14.09
N ALA A 74 15.79 -8.50 -13.81
CA ALA A 74 17.07 -8.22 -14.44
C ALA A 74 18.10 -9.33 -14.16
N TYR A 75 18.14 -9.84 -12.93
CA TYR A 75 19.02 -10.94 -12.56
C TYR A 75 18.68 -12.23 -13.31
N ALA A 76 17.40 -12.60 -13.36
CA ALA A 76 16.94 -13.80 -14.05
C ALA A 76 17.20 -13.74 -15.57
N VAL A 77 16.99 -12.56 -16.18
CA VAL A 77 17.31 -12.33 -17.60
C VAL A 77 18.82 -12.45 -17.82
N SER A 78 19.64 -11.85 -16.95
CA SER A 78 21.10 -11.91 -17.04
C SER A 78 21.62 -13.36 -17.00
N GLN A 79 21.15 -14.18 -16.07
CA GLN A 79 21.52 -15.60 -15.99
C GLN A 79 21.17 -16.39 -17.25
N ARG A 80 20.09 -16.02 -17.95
CA ARG A 80 19.60 -16.73 -19.14
C ARG A 80 20.08 -16.11 -20.45
N THR A 81 20.91 -15.06 -20.42
CA THR A 81 21.39 -14.37 -21.62
C THR A 81 22.06 -15.31 -22.61
N LYS A 82 22.83 -16.31 -22.14
CA LYS A 82 23.45 -17.35 -23.01
C LYS A 82 22.41 -18.20 -23.74
N GLU A 83 21.40 -18.72 -23.03
CA GLU A 83 20.31 -19.51 -23.63
C GLU A 83 19.49 -18.67 -24.62
N ILE A 84 19.21 -17.41 -24.25
CA ILE A 84 18.50 -16.44 -25.09
C ILE A 84 19.30 -16.14 -26.37
N GLY A 85 20.62 -15.94 -26.25
CA GLY A 85 21.51 -15.72 -27.39
C GLY A 85 21.55 -16.91 -28.35
N ILE A 86 21.61 -18.15 -27.83
CA ILE A 86 21.56 -19.36 -28.65
C ILE A 86 20.21 -19.49 -29.37
N ARG A 87 19.09 -19.27 -28.67
CA ARG A 87 17.74 -19.31 -29.28
C ARG A 87 17.59 -18.25 -30.37
N MET A 88 18.05 -17.02 -30.13
CA MET A 88 18.03 -15.95 -31.11
C MET A 88 18.90 -16.29 -32.34
N ALA A 89 20.08 -16.89 -32.14
CA ALA A 89 20.95 -17.34 -33.23
C ALA A 89 20.33 -18.47 -34.08
N LEU A 90 19.46 -19.29 -33.47
CA LEU A 90 18.66 -20.31 -34.15
C LEU A 90 17.38 -19.74 -34.80
N GLY A 91 17.17 -18.43 -34.77
CA GLY A 91 16.05 -17.74 -35.44
C GLY A 91 14.80 -17.53 -34.57
N ALA A 92 14.87 -17.76 -33.26
CA ALA A 92 13.73 -17.50 -32.38
C ALA A 92 13.39 -16.01 -32.29
N GLN A 93 12.09 -15.69 -32.24
CA GLN A 93 11.63 -14.31 -32.17
C GLN A 93 11.74 -13.78 -30.72
N SER A 94 12.07 -12.50 -30.59
CA SER A 94 12.17 -11.77 -29.32
C SER A 94 10.95 -11.92 -28.40
N SER A 95 9.77 -12.08 -29.00
CA SER A 95 8.48 -12.30 -28.33
C SER A 95 8.39 -13.65 -27.61
N ASP A 96 9.00 -14.70 -28.17
CA ASP A 96 8.94 -16.05 -27.60
C ASP A 96 9.76 -16.14 -26.31
N VAL A 97 10.91 -15.47 -26.30
CA VAL A 97 11.75 -15.32 -25.11
C VAL A 97 11.02 -14.53 -24.03
N LEU A 98 10.39 -13.41 -24.40
CA LEU A 98 9.64 -12.58 -23.47
C LEU A 98 8.46 -13.34 -22.85
N SER A 99 7.73 -14.12 -23.64
CA SER A 99 6.62 -14.96 -23.18
C SER A 99 7.06 -15.98 -22.12
N VAL A 100 8.18 -16.67 -22.35
CA VAL A 100 8.73 -17.64 -21.39
C VAL A 100 9.10 -16.97 -20.07
N VAL A 101 9.76 -15.81 -20.14
CA VAL A 101 10.16 -15.03 -18.96
C VAL A 101 8.92 -14.55 -18.19
N LEU A 102 7.94 -13.96 -18.87
CA LEU A 102 6.70 -13.49 -18.25
C LEU A 102 5.91 -14.63 -17.59
N ARG A 103 5.84 -15.79 -18.24
CA ARG A 103 5.12 -16.96 -17.71
C ARG A 103 5.80 -17.49 -16.44
N GLN A 104 7.12 -17.45 -16.37
CA GLN A 104 7.86 -17.85 -15.17
C GLN A 104 7.60 -16.92 -13.98
N PHE A 105 7.42 -15.62 -14.23
CA PHE A 105 7.12 -14.64 -13.18
C PHE A 105 5.63 -14.55 -12.82
N SER A 106 4.74 -15.13 -13.61
CA SER A 106 3.30 -15.08 -13.35
C SER A 106 2.90 -15.69 -12.00
N ILE A 107 3.46 -16.86 -11.65
CA ILE A 107 3.14 -17.58 -10.41
C ILE A 107 3.49 -16.76 -9.16
N PRO A 108 4.75 -16.30 -8.96
CA PRO A 108 5.09 -15.53 -7.77
C PRO A 108 4.34 -14.18 -7.70
N VAL A 109 4.06 -13.54 -8.84
CA VAL A 109 3.27 -12.31 -8.88
C VAL A 109 1.83 -12.55 -8.43
N ILE A 110 1.17 -13.59 -8.95
CA ILE A 110 -0.20 -13.95 -8.56
C ILE A 110 -0.25 -14.35 -7.09
N ALA A 111 0.70 -15.17 -6.63
CA ALA A 111 0.78 -15.57 -5.22
C ALA A 111 0.96 -14.35 -4.30
N GLY A 112 1.88 -13.44 -4.65
CA GLY A 112 2.09 -12.20 -3.91
C GLY A 112 0.85 -11.30 -3.89
N LEU A 113 0.14 -11.20 -5.01
CA LEU A 113 -1.10 -10.43 -5.12
C LEU A 113 -2.20 -11.01 -4.23
N LEU A 114 -2.40 -12.33 -4.25
CA LEU A 114 -3.40 -13.01 -3.42
C LEU A 114 -3.09 -12.86 -1.93
N VAL A 115 -1.83 -13.05 -1.54
CA VAL A 115 -1.39 -12.87 -0.15
C VAL A 115 -1.54 -11.41 0.28
N GLY A 116 -1.18 -10.46 -0.57
CA GLY A 116 -1.32 -9.03 -0.29
C GLY A 116 -2.78 -8.60 -0.11
N VAL A 117 -3.66 -9.00 -1.02
CA VAL A 117 -5.10 -8.70 -0.95
C VAL A 117 -5.73 -9.39 0.26
N GLY A 118 -5.43 -10.67 0.51
CA GLY A 118 -5.94 -11.41 1.67
C GLY A 118 -5.45 -10.83 3.00
N GLY A 119 -4.18 -10.43 3.06
CA GLY A 119 -3.58 -9.76 4.22
C GLY A 119 -4.23 -8.40 4.48
N ALA A 120 -4.40 -7.58 3.45
CA ALA A 120 -5.07 -6.27 3.55
C ALA A 120 -6.53 -6.42 4.02
N ALA A 121 -7.26 -7.39 3.48
CA ALA A 121 -8.64 -7.69 3.88
C ALA A 121 -8.73 -8.08 5.37
N SER A 122 -7.84 -8.98 5.80
CA SER A 122 -7.78 -9.45 7.19
C SER A 122 -7.45 -8.31 8.15
N LEU A 123 -6.49 -7.46 7.79
CA LEU A 123 -6.07 -6.33 8.63
C LEU A 123 -7.16 -5.24 8.70
N SER A 124 -7.84 -4.97 7.59
CA SER A 124 -9.00 -4.07 7.55
C SER A 124 -10.11 -4.55 8.48
N GLN A 125 -10.39 -5.85 8.48
CA GLN A 125 -11.39 -6.45 9.36
C GLN A 125 -11.05 -6.30 10.85
N LEU A 126 -9.78 -6.44 11.23
CA LEU A 126 -9.31 -6.22 12.61
C LEU A 126 -9.46 -4.75 13.05
N LEU A 127 -9.30 -3.80 12.12
CA LEU A 127 -9.38 -2.37 12.39
C LEU A 127 -10.80 -1.79 12.35
N ARG A 128 -11.81 -2.61 12.04
CA ARG A 128 -13.22 -2.21 11.90
C ARG A 128 -13.76 -1.38 13.08
N GLY A 129 -13.36 -1.70 14.30
CA GLY A 129 -13.80 -0.98 15.51
C GLY A 129 -13.22 0.44 15.64
N GLN A 130 -12.15 0.75 14.90
CA GLN A 130 -11.48 2.07 14.90
C GLN A 130 -11.95 2.96 13.73
N LEU A 131 -12.43 2.35 12.65
CA LEU A 131 -12.88 3.00 11.41
C LEU A 131 -14.38 3.36 11.51
N TYR A 132 -14.74 4.30 12.39
CA TYR A 132 -16.11 4.83 12.40
C TYR A 132 -16.40 5.60 11.10
N GLY A 133 -17.33 5.08 10.30
CA GLY A 133 -17.83 5.76 9.09
C GLY A 133 -17.10 5.46 7.78
N ILE A 134 -16.17 4.50 7.76
CA ILE A 134 -15.45 4.08 6.53
C ILE A 134 -15.78 2.61 6.25
N SER A 135 -16.13 2.28 5.00
CA SER A 135 -16.38 0.89 4.61
C SER A 135 -15.08 0.08 4.71
N ASN A 136 -15.09 -1.02 5.47
CA ASN A 136 -13.92 -1.90 5.62
C ASN A 136 -13.50 -2.56 4.29
N PHE A 137 -14.44 -2.63 3.35
CA PHE A 137 -14.20 -3.12 2.00
C PHE A 137 -14.68 -2.04 1.03
N ASP A 138 -13.73 -1.28 0.50
CA ASP A 138 -13.94 -0.39 -0.64
C ASP A 138 -13.36 -1.06 -1.88
N PRO A 139 -14.21 -1.67 -2.74
CA PRO A 139 -13.77 -2.33 -3.97
C PRO A 139 -12.93 -1.42 -4.86
N THR A 140 -13.23 -0.12 -4.87
CA THR A 140 -12.54 0.87 -5.70
C THR A 140 -11.07 0.97 -5.31
N THR A 141 -10.79 1.05 -4.01
CA THR A 141 -9.41 1.12 -3.49
C THR A 141 -8.64 -0.17 -3.78
N TYR A 142 -9.27 -1.34 -3.60
CA TYR A 142 -8.61 -2.62 -3.92
C TYR A 142 -8.32 -2.75 -5.42
N ILE A 143 -9.28 -2.42 -6.30
CA ILE A 143 -9.11 -2.47 -7.75
C ILE A 143 -8.00 -1.51 -8.19
N ALA A 144 -7.98 -0.28 -7.65
CA ALA A 144 -6.94 0.69 -7.96
C ALA A 144 -5.54 0.20 -7.53
N ALA A 145 -5.42 -0.39 -6.34
CA ALA A 145 -4.16 -0.94 -5.84
C ALA A 145 -3.68 -2.13 -6.70
N ILE A 146 -4.58 -3.05 -7.06
CA ILE A 146 -4.29 -4.18 -7.93
C ILE A 146 -3.84 -3.69 -9.31
N ALA A 147 -4.57 -2.74 -9.91
CA ALA A 147 -4.22 -2.17 -11.21
C ALA A 147 -2.85 -1.49 -11.17
N LEU A 148 -2.57 -0.70 -10.14
CA LEU A 148 -1.28 -0.05 -9.94
C LEU A 148 -0.14 -1.07 -9.82
N PHE A 149 -0.34 -2.15 -9.08
CA PHE A 149 0.62 -3.24 -8.95
C PHE A 149 0.87 -3.95 -10.28
N ILE A 150 -0.18 -4.27 -11.05
CA ILE A 150 -0.05 -4.90 -12.38
C ILE A 150 0.74 -4.01 -13.33
N VAL A 151 0.41 -2.71 -13.40
CA VAL A 151 1.16 -1.74 -14.23
C VAL A 151 2.63 -1.73 -13.83
N THR A 152 2.92 -1.76 -12.53
CA THR A 152 4.28 -1.79 -12.00
C THR A 152 5.04 -3.04 -12.46
N VAL A 153 4.43 -4.23 -12.34
CA VAL A 153 5.02 -5.50 -12.78
C VAL A 153 5.32 -5.47 -14.28
N ILE A 154 4.38 -4.98 -15.10
CA ILE A 154 4.55 -4.88 -16.55
C ILE A 154 5.71 -3.95 -16.89
N LEU A 155 5.75 -2.74 -16.30
CA LEU A 155 6.84 -1.79 -16.54
C LEU A 155 8.20 -2.35 -16.10
N ALA A 156 8.24 -3.02 -14.95
CA ALA A 156 9.44 -3.64 -14.43
C ALA A 156 9.92 -4.82 -15.30
N ALA A 157 9.02 -5.57 -15.94
CA ALA A 157 9.36 -6.65 -16.86
C ALA A 157 9.84 -6.13 -18.24
N LEU A 158 9.28 -5.02 -18.71
CA LEU A 158 9.63 -4.43 -20.00
C LEU A 158 11.02 -3.81 -20.02
N LEU A 159 11.50 -3.23 -18.90
CA LEU A 159 12.83 -2.60 -18.83
C LEU A 159 13.99 -3.59 -19.12
N PRO A 160 14.11 -4.73 -18.41
CA PRO A 160 15.14 -5.73 -18.64
C PRO A 160 14.98 -6.44 -19.98
N ALA A 161 13.73 -6.69 -20.41
CA ALA A 161 13.45 -7.28 -21.72
C ALA A 161 13.99 -6.40 -22.85
N ARG A 162 13.73 -5.09 -22.81
CA ARG A 162 14.29 -4.14 -23.78
C ARG A 162 15.81 -4.08 -23.72
N ARG A 163 16.41 -4.18 -22.53
CA ARG A 163 17.87 -4.25 -22.38
C ARG A 163 18.43 -5.51 -23.03
N ALA A 164 17.83 -6.69 -22.81
CA ALA A 164 18.27 -7.94 -23.42
C ALA A 164 18.19 -7.93 -24.95
N LEU A 165 17.15 -7.29 -25.51
CA LEU A 165 17.00 -7.15 -26.96
C LEU A 165 17.97 -6.15 -27.59
N ARG A 166 18.54 -5.24 -26.80
CA ARG A 166 19.61 -4.32 -27.24
C ARG A 166 21.01 -4.90 -27.08
N ILE A 167 21.17 -6.05 -26.41
CA ILE A 167 22.44 -6.76 -26.39
C ILE A 167 22.61 -7.40 -27.76
N ASP A 168 23.45 -6.78 -28.57
CA ASP A 168 23.80 -7.22 -29.92
C ASP A 168 24.30 -8.68 -29.87
N PRO A 169 23.60 -9.66 -30.47
CA PRO A 169 23.97 -11.07 -30.40
C PRO A 169 25.38 -11.33 -30.95
N LEU A 170 25.88 -10.45 -31.83
CA LEU A 170 27.25 -10.50 -32.36
C LEU A 170 28.32 -10.15 -31.32
N ARG A 171 28.01 -9.40 -30.25
CA ARG A 171 28.94 -9.18 -29.12
C ARG A 171 29.00 -10.36 -28.15
N ALA A 172 27.95 -11.18 -28.07
CA ALA A 172 27.92 -12.36 -27.22
C ALA A 172 28.83 -13.49 -27.73
N LEU A 173 29.11 -13.53 -29.05
CA LEU A 173 30.03 -14.49 -29.67
C LEU A 173 31.51 -14.05 -29.66
N ARG A 174 31.82 -12.79 -29.33
CA ARG A 174 33.17 -12.21 -29.46
C ARG A 174 33.93 -12.13 -28.13
N TYR A 175 33.44 -12.82 -27.10
CA TYR A 175 34.10 -12.98 -25.81
C TYR A 175 34.79 -14.35 -25.64
N GLU A 176 35.02 -15.05 -26.75
CA GLU A 176 36.04 -16.12 -26.86
C GLU A 176 37.07 -15.73 -27.93
#